data_AF-A0A7Z9IDH6-F1
#
_entry.id   AF-A0A7Z9IDH6-F1
#
_cell.length_a   1.000
_cell.length_b   1.000
_cell.length_c   1.000
_cell.angle_alpha   90.00
_cell.angle_beta   90.00
_cell.angle_gamma   90.00
#
_symmetry.space_group_name_H-M   'P 1'
#
loop_
_entity.id
_entity.type
_entity.pdbx_description
1 polymer ?
#
loop_
_entity_poly.entity_id
_entity_poly.type
_entity_poly.pdbx_seq_one_letter_code
_entity_poly.pdbx_strand_id
1 'polypeptide(L)' 'MEEEELPLFAATSGSSNPASEPAAEQPDVLSVSELNSLAKDVLGERFARVWVAGEVSDLSRPASGHLYFSLK' A
#
# COMPACT_ATOMS: atom_id res chain seq x y z
N MET A 1 -30.42 -20.53 -24.74
CA MET A 1 -29.29 -19.60 -24.93
C MET A 1 -28.88 -19.22 -23.52
N GLU A 2 -28.20 -20.18 -22.89
CA GLU A 2 -27.78 -20.14 -21.50
C GLU A 2 -26.31 -19.72 -21.55
N GLU A 3 -26.01 -18.57 -20.96
CA GLU A 3 -24.69 -17.95 -21.01
C GLU A 3 -23.78 -18.72 -20.02
N GLU A 4 -22.78 -19.43 -20.56
CA GLU A 4 -21.74 -20.10 -19.79
C GLU A 4 -20.86 -19.07 -19.06
N GLU A 5 -21.07 -18.89 -17.75
CA GLU A 5 -20.04 -18.35 -16.87
C GLU A 5 -18.93 -19.40 -16.73
N LEU A 6 -17.86 -19.23 -17.50
CA LEU A 6 -16.65 -20.03 -17.35
C LEU A 6 -15.89 -19.60 -16.07
N PRO A 7 -15.57 -20.52 -15.14
CA PRO A 7 -14.66 -20.22 -14.05
C PRO A 7 -13.23 -20.10 -14.60
N LEU A 8 -12.66 -18.89 -14.57
CA LEU A 8 -11.34 -18.55 -15.13
C LEU A 8 -10.15 -19.26 -14.45
N PHE A 9 -10.36 -20.06 -13.39
CA PHE A 9 -9.27 -20.57 -12.54
C PHE A 9 -9.35 -22.06 -12.18
N ALA A 10 -10.06 -22.89 -12.94
CA ALA A 10 -10.18 -24.32 -12.65
C ALA A 10 -9.10 -25.17 -13.36
N ALA A 11 -8.00 -25.39 -12.63
CA ALA A 11 -7.16 -26.60 -12.58
C ALA A 11 -6.86 -27.39 -13.88
N THR A 12 -5.60 -27.34 -14.31
CA THR A 12 -4.95 -28.51 -14.93
C THR A 12 -3.89 -29.04 -13.97
N SER A 13 -4.21 -30.16 -13.30
CA SER A 13 -3.24 -30.97 -12.56
C SER A 13 -2.17 -31.51 -13.50
N GLY A 14 -0.91 -31.19 -13.22
CA GLY A 14 0.28 -31.76 -13.84
C GLY A 14 1.28 -32.14 -12.75
N SER A 15 1.44 -33.45 -12.54
CA SER A 15 2.40 -34.15 -11.68
C SER A 15 3.86 -33.67 -11.85
N SER A 16 4.59 -33.38 -10.77
CA SER A 16 5.77 -34.16 -10.30
C SER A 16 6.79 -33.35 -9.46
N ASN A 17 7.23 -34.02 -8.37
CA ASN A 17 8.48 -33.87 -7.60
C ASN A 17 8.60 -32.82 -6.45
N PRO A 18 8.79 -33.26 -5.18
CA PRO A 18 9.19 -32.40 -4.07
C PRO A 18 10.73 -32.41 -3.93
N ALA A 19 11.41 -31.49 -4.60
CA ALA A 19 12.83 -31.23 -4.37
C ALA A 19 13.04 -29.73 -4.20
N SER A 20 12.95 -29.29 -2.94
CA SER A 20 13.68 -28.16 -2.35
C SER A 20 14.13 -27.05 -3.31
N GLU A 21 13.19 -26.25 -3.81
CA GLU A 21 13.50 -24.86 -4.17
C GLU A 21 13.45 -24.04 -2.87
N PRO A 22 14.45 -23.22 -2.55
CA PRO A 22 14.31 -22.26 -1.47
C PRO A 22 13.14 -21.37 -1.87
N ALA A 23 12.02 -21.49 -1.15
CA ALA A 23 10.83 -20.68 -1.34
C ALA A 23 11.31 -19.23 -1.39
N ALA A 24 11.34 -18.68 -2.61
CA ALA A 24 11.67 -17.28 -2.83
C ALA A 24 10.72 -16.51 -1.91
N GLU A 25 11.27 -15.85 -0.90
CA GLU A 25 10.54 -14.99 0.02
C GLU A 25 9.83 -13.95 -0.85
N GLN A 26 8.57 -14.23 -1.17
CA GLN A 26 7.73 -13.26 -1.84
C GLN A 26 7.64 -12.11 -0.86
N PRO A 27 7.97 -10.87 -1.27
CA PRO A 27 7.90 -9.74 -0.37
C PRO A 27 6.47 -9.67 0.17
N ASP A 28 6.34 -9.67 1.50
CA ASP A 28 5.05 -9.56 2.16
C ASP A 28 4.34 -8.31 1.61
N VAL A 29 3.20 -8.54 0.94
CA VAL A 29 2.42 -7.46 0.34
C VAL A 29 1.71 -6.72 1.47
N LEU A 30 2.23 -5.54 1.82
CA LEU A 30 1.62 -4.66 2.80
C LEU A 30 0.37 -4.02 2.24
N SER A 31 -0.70 -4.00 3.03
CA SER A 31 -1.84 -3.12 2.79
C SER A 31 -1.44 -1.66 2.97
N VAL A 32 -2.22 -0.76 2.36
CA VAL A 32 -2.05 0.70 2.51
C VAL A 32 -2.09 1.11 3.99
N SER A 33 -2.96 0.47 4.79
CA SER A 33 -3.08 0.73 6.22
C SER A 33 -1.85 0.29 7.01
N GLU A 34 -1.29 -0.88 6.71
CA GLU A 34 -0.06 -1.37 7.34
C GLU A 34 1.12 -0.46 7.00
N LEU A 35 1.28 -0.10 5.73
CA LEU A 35 2.34 0.80 5.29
C LEU A 35 2.26 2.17 5.99
N ASN A 36 1.06 2.76 6.04
CA ASN A 36 0.85 4.05 6.70
C ASN A 36 1.10 3.99 8.21
N SER A 37 0.79 2.86 8.86
CA SER A 37 1.04 2.66 10.28
C SER A 37 2.55 2.62 10.56
N LEU A 38 3.29 1.81 9.78
CA LEU A 38 4.74 1.72 9.88
C LEU A 38 5.42 3.07 9.61
N ALA A 39 4.98 3.80 8.58
CA ALA A 39 5.51 5.13 8.27
C ALA A 39 5.28 6.13 9.42
N LYS A 40 4.09 6.10 10.02
CA LYS A 40 3.75 6.97 11.17
C LYS A 40 4.65 6.68 12.37
N ASP A 41 4.91 5.42 12.67
CA ASP A 41 5.75 5.03 13.81
C ASP A 41 7.19 5.52 13.62
N VAL A 42 7.79 5.24 12.45
CA VAL A 42 9.16 5.66 12.14
C VAL A 42 9.31 7.18 12.15
N LEU A 43 8.34 7.92 11.58
CA LEU A 43 8.37 9.37 11.57
C LEU A 43 8.16 9.95 12.98
N GLY A 44 7.25 9.37 13.76
CA GLY A 44 6.94 9.81 15.11
C GLY A 44 8.10 9.62 16.08
N GLU A 45 8.80 8.48 16.01
CA GLU A 45 9.96 8.20 16.86
C GLU A 45 11.16 9.12 16.54
N ARG A 46 11.40 9.39 15.25
CA ARG A 46 12.60 10.13 14.82
C ARG A 46 12.42 11.64 14.80
N PHE A 47 11.21 12.14 14.62
CA PHE A 47 10.94 13.56 14.39
C PHE A 47 9.87 14.09 15.36
N ALA A 48 10.16 14.07 16.67
CA ALA A 48 9.21 14.49 17.70
C ALA A 48 8.75 15.97 17.57
N ARG A 49 9.64 16.88 17.18
CA ARG A 49 9.30 18.27 16.85
C ARG A 49 10.35 18.87 15.92
N VAL A 50 9.95 19.16 14.68
CA VAL A 50 10.82 19.77 13.66
C VAL A 50 10.18 21.02 13.10
N TRP A 51 11.01 21.95 12.64
CA TRP A 51 10.58 23.08 11.84
C TRP A 51 10.82 22.76 10.37
N VAL A 52 9.82 23.03 9.54
CA VAL A 52 9.91 22.83 8.09
C VAL A 52 9.64 24.18 7.43
N ALA A 53 10.52 24.56 6.51
CA ALA A 53 10.37 25.74 5.67
C ALA A 53 10.24 25.28 4.21
N GLY A 54 9.34 25.89 3.46
CA GLY A 54 9.05 25.56 2.07
C GLY A 54 8.04 26.53 1.49
N GLU A 55 7.87 26.51 0.17
CA GLU A 55 6.85 27.31 -0.49
C GLU A 55 5.48 26.64 -0.36
N VAL A 56 4.47 27.39 0.09
CA VAL A 56 3.10 26.89 0.14
C VAL A 56 2.51 26.87 -1.26
N SER A 57 1.99 25.71 -1.65
CA SER A 57 1.26 25.50 -2.90
C SER A 57 -0.08 24.79 -2.63
N ASP A 58 -1.00 24.87 -3.60
CA ASP A 58 -2.30 24.17 -3.57
C ASP A 58 -3.13 24.36 -2.28
N LEU A 59 -3.20 25.61 -1.77
CA LEU A 59 -3.98 25.93 -0.57
C LEU A 59 -5.49 25.85 -0.85
N SER A 60 -6.19 24.99 -0.12
CA SER A 60 -7.64 24.81 -0.23
C SER A 60 -8.32 24.82 1.14
N ARG A 61 -9.56 25.34 1.18
CA ARG A 61 -10.42 25.37 2.37
C ARG A 61 -11.80 24.75 2.07
N PRO A 62 -11.94 23.42 2.18
CA PRO A 62 -13.23 22.77 2.03
C PRO A 62 -14.23 23.16 3.13
N ALA A 63 -15.52 22.83 2.90
CA ALA A 63 -16.60 23.10 3.84
C ALA A 63 -16.46 22.35 5.19
N SER A 64 -15.56 21.37 5.28
CA SER A 64 -15.21 20.68 6.54
C SER A 64 -14.50 21.60 7.55
N GLY A 65 -13.99 22.75 7.11
CA GLY A 65 -13.34 23.73 7.98
C GLY A 65 -11.83 23.53 8.14
N HIS A 66 -11.25 22.48 7.53
CA HIS A 66 -9.81 22.26 7.51
C HIS A 66 -9.14 22.98 6.33
N LEU A 67 -7.87 23.37 6.52
CA LEU A 67 -7.02 23.87 5.44
C LEU A 67 -6.09 22.74 5.00
N TYR A 68 -6.02 22.52 3.70
CA TYR A 68 -5.07 21.60 3.08
C TYR A 68 -4.13 22.41 2.20
N PHE A 69 -2.84 22.09 2.25
CA PHE A 69 -1.82 22.70 1.41
C PHE A 69 -0.64 21.76 1.24
N SER A 70 0.14 21.98 0.20
CA SER A 70 1.39 21.26 -0.08
C SER A 70 2.59 22.19 0.17
N LEU A 71 3.61 21.68 0.86
CA LEU A 71 4.92 22.35 0.99
C LEU A 71 5.88 21.76 -0.04
N LYS A 72 6.49 22.64 -0.84
CA LYS A 72 7.56 22.29 -1.77
C LYS A 72 8.94 22.48 -1.13
#